data_AF-A0A1S8TM48-F1
#
_entry.id   AF-A0A1S8TM48-F1
#
_cell.length_a   1.000
_cell.length_b   1.000
_cell.length_c   1.000
_cell.angle_alpha   90.00
_cell.angle_beta   90.00
_cell.angle_gamma   90.00
#
_symmetry.space_group_name_H-M   'P 1'
#
loop_
_entity.id
_entity.type
_entity.pdbx_description
1 polymer ?
#
loop_
_entity_poly.entity_id
_entity_poly.type
_entity_poly.pdbx_seq_one_letter_code
_entity_poly.pdbx_strand_id
1 'polypeptide(L)'
;MLEVIKSEYGKYIMEFEFDYFGDYQNFDIVIINAKIKLYEKGLLILAELSQESIFIEWDRITKITFTKNKKTLINITTDKGIIKLKKEKQETDVSEFKNLLRNMVNNIKIEYMKLDSNNIDLLDMKIQEKNILNREKRVEDFIENYKYKSDEEIDECWCNHLKENLQFPFEAEIIEDSGPLDIGDIIKIISIEGVFDLDGIVVKARKGRKQYAFPLCLLELVEKNSNNYELVEDYNYWFCNR
;
A
#
# COMPACT_ATOMS: atom_id res chain seq x y z
N MET A 1 -23.10 8.78 -5.20
CA MET A 1 -22.51 9.20 -6.48
C MET A 1 -22.73 10.70 -6.62
N LEU A 2 -21.77 11.52 -6.21
CA LEU A 2 -21.89 12.98 -6.18
C LEU A 2 -21.07 13.58 -7.33
N GLU A 3 -21.75 13.98 -8.41
CA GLU A 3 -21.19 14.97 -9.34
C GLU A 3 -21.23 16.34 -8.67
N VAL A 4 -20.13 16.70 -7.98
CA VAL A 4 -19.89 18.06 -7.50
C VAL A 4 -18.47 18.46 -7.91
N ILE A 5 -18.23 19.76 -8.07
CA ILE A 5 -16.93 20.39 -8.37
C ILE A 5 -16.38 20.21 -9.81
N LYS A 6 -17.20 20.44 -10.85
CA LYS A 6 -16.69 20.70 -12.23
C LYS A 6 -16.36 22.17 -12.53
N SER A 7 -16.80 23.13 -11.69
CA SER A 7 -16.62 24.58 -11.90
C SER A 7 -15.39 25.17 -11.23
N GLU A 8 -15.02 24.67 -10.04
CA GLU A 8 -14.01 25.33 -9.20
C GLU A 8 -12.58 24.98 -9.63
N TYR A 9 -12.27 23.72 -9.93
CA TYR A 9 -10.92 23.29 -10.32
C TYR A 9 -10.61 23.47 -11.82
N GLY A 10 -11.63 23.73 -12.65
CA GLY A 10 -11.53 23.72 -14.11
C GLY A 10 -11.68 22.30 -14.69
N LYS A 11 -11.35 22.12 -15.97
CA LYS A 11 -11.46 20.81 -16.64
C LYS A 11 -10.45 19.81 -16.07
N TYR A 12 -10.89 18.57 -15.87
CA TYR A 12 -10.03 17.43 -15.57
C TYR A 12 -9.11 17.10 -16.75
N ILE A 13 -7.85 16.77 -16.47
CA ILE A 13 -6.82 16.49 -17.46
C ILE A 13 -6.35 15.04 -17.37
N MET A 14 -5.85 14.60 -16.21
CA MET A 14 -5.28 13.26 -16.02
C MET A 14 -5.21 12.90 -14.52
N GLU A 15 -5.07 11.61 -14.21
CA GLU A 15 -4.87 11.08 -12.86
C GLU A 15 -3.58 10.26 -12.83
N PHE A 16 -2.83 10.38 -11.74
CA PHE A 16 -1.64 9.59 -11.46
C PHE A 16 -1.71 9.00 -10.05
N GLU A 17 -1.02 7.91 -9.83
CA GLU A 17 -0.94 7.25 -8.53
C GLU A 17 0.48 7.34 -7.97
N PHE A 18 0.59 7.91 -6.77
CA PHE A 18 1.84 8.15 -6.06
C PHE A 18 1.63 7.98 -4.56
N ASP A 19 2.65 7.51 -3.83
CA ASP A 19 2.64 7.69 -2.39
C ASP A 19 2.86 9.18 -2.06
N TYR A 20 2.03 9.72 -1.18
CA TYR A 20 2.19 11.00 -0.50
C TYR A 20 2.80 10.76 0.91
N PHE A 21 3.36 11.78 1.58
CA PHE A 21 4.07 11.63 2.88
C PHE A 21 3.72 12.61 4.00
N GLY A 22 2.60 13.31 3.89
CA GLY A 22 2.29 14.40 4.81
C GLY A 22 3.30 15.54 4.68
N ASP A 23 3.66 16.15 5.81
CA ASP A 23 4.51 17.34 5.95
C ASP A 23 4.00 18.62 5.23
N TYR A 24 2.79 18.60 4.65
CA TYR A 24 2.13 19.80 4.14
C TYR A 24 1.24 20.42 5.21
N GLN A 25 1.27 21.75 5.31
CA GLN A 25 0.53 22.49 6.33
C GLN A 25 -0.97 22.17 6.30
N ASN A 26 -1.50 21.71 7.43
CA ASN A 26 -2.89 21.28 7.62
C ASN A 26 -3.33 20.08 6.74
N PHE A 27 -2.39 19.29 6.22
CA PHE A 27 -2.65 18.06 5.47
C PHE A 27 -1.54 17.03 5.72
N ASP A 28 -1.25 16.78 7.00
CA ASP A 28 -0.15 15.91 7.46
C ASP A 28 -0.63 14.46 7.67
N ILE A 29 -1.03 13.81 6.56
CA ILE A 29 -1.58 12.45 6.56
C ILE A 29 -0.96 11.67 5.41
N VAL A 30 -0.45 10.46 5.71
CA VAL A 30 0.10 9.43 4.77
C VAL A 30 0.45 10.00 3.39
N ILE A 31 -0.02 9.47 2.25
CA ILE A 31 -1.08 8.48 1.92
C ILE A 31 -0.49 7.51 0.90
N ILE A 32 -0.77 6.22 1.03
CA ILE A 32 -0.25 5.17 0.13
C ILE A 32 -1.17 5.07 -1.10
N ASN A 33 -0.59 4.91 -2.30
CA ASN A 33 -1.33 4.85 -3.57
C ASN A 33 -2.27 6.06 -3.78
N ALA A 34 -1.87 7.25 -3.35
CA ALA A 34 -2.69 8.46 -3.40
C ALA A 34 -2.98 8.88 -4.85
N LYS A 35 -4.25 9.19 -5.13
CA LYS A 35 -4.67 9.69 -6.44
C LYS A 35 -4.41 11.18 -6.57
N ILE A 36 -3.50 11.51 -7.47
CA ILE A 36 -3.10 12.87 -7.83
C ILE A 36 -3.80 13.23 -9.14
N LYS A 37 -4.92 13.96 -9.06
CA LYS A 37 -5.69 14.41 -10.22
C LYS A 37 -5.23 15.80 -10.66
N LEU A 38 -4.96 15.95 -11.95
CA LEU A 38 -4.59 17.22 -12.57
C LEU A 38 -5.80 17.88 -13.22
N TYR A 39 -5.97 19.17 -12.96
CA TYR A 39 -7.00 20.03 -13.52
C TYR A 39 -6.38 21.29 -14.13
N GLU A 40 -7.15 22.04 -14.92
CA GLU A 40 -6.69 23.29 -15.55
C GLU A 40 -6.16 24.33 -14.56
N LYS A 41 -6.68 24.41 -13.33
CA LYS A 41 -6.25 25.42 -12.33
C LYS A 41 -5.28 24.91 -11.27
N GLY A 42 -5.13 23.60 -11.10
CA GLY A 42 -4.32 23.03 -10.03
C GLY A 42 -4.30 21.50 -10.00
N LEU A 43 -3.63 20.94 -9.00
CA LEU A 43 -3.66 19.51 -8.68
C LEU A 43 -4.51 19.25 -7.44
N LEU A 44 -5.17 18.09 -7.40
CA LEU A 44 -5.95 17.59 -6.27
C LEU A 44 -5.34 16.28 -5.77
N ILE A 45 -5.01 16.21 -4.49
CA ILE A 45 -4.59 14.98 -3.80
C ILE A 45 -5.81 14.44 -3.05
N LEU A 46 -6.12 13.16 -3.24
CA LEU A 46 -7.27 12.48 -2.62
C LEU A 46 -6.83 11.36 -1.67
N ALA A 47 -7.32 11.40 -0.43
CA ALA A 47 -7.31 10.26 0.48
C ALA A 47 -8.61 9.46 0.30
N GLU A 48 -8.56 8.31 -0.37
CA GLU A 48 -9.78 7.53 -0.67
C GLU A 48 -10.56 7.10 0.58
N LEU A 49 -9.85 6.81 1.68
CA LEU A 49 -10.45 6.28 2.92
C LEU A 49 -10.97 7.35 3.88
N SER A 50 -10.45 8.59 3.86
CA SER A 50 -10.88 9.65 4.81
C SER A 50 -11.72 10.76 4.18
N GLN A 51 -11.96 10.72 2.86
CA GLN A 51 -12.56 11.81 2.06
C GLN A 51 -11.78 13.14 2.11
N GLU A 52 -10.66 13.19 2.84
CA GLU A 52 -9.81 14.37 2.90
C GLU A 52 -9.12 14.60 1.57
N SER A 53 -9.04 15.86 1.18
CA SER A 53 -8.41 16.26 -0.06
C SER A 53 -7.75 17.62 0.09
N ILE A 54 -6.69 17.82 -0.69
CA ILE A 54 -6.07 19.13 -0.82
C ILE A 54 -5.94 19.50 -2.30
N PHE A 55 -6.44 20.68 -2.62
CA PHE A 55 -6.27 21.31 -3.93
C PHE A 55 -5.17 22.37 -3.84
N ILE A 56 -4.21 22.31 -4.76
CA ILE A 56 -3.12 23.27 -4.89
C ILE A 56 -3.19 23.90 -6.27
N GLU A 57 -3.47 25.20 -6.29
CA GLU A 57 -3.49 26.04 -7.49
C GLU A 57 -2.08 26.12 -8.11
N TRP A 58 -1.99 26.15 -9.44
CA TRP A 58 -0.70 26.12 -10.15
C TRP A 58 0.19 27.32 -9.84
N ASP A 59 -0.39 28.50 -9.58
CA ASP A 59 0.33 29.74 -9.27
C ASP A 59 1.00 29.75 -7.87
N ARG A 60 0.55 28.88 -6.95
CA ARG A 60 1.18 28.71 -5.62
C ARG A 60 2.46 27.91 -5.66
N ILE A 61 2.68 27.11 -6.71
CA ILE A 61 3.87 26.27 -6.81
C ILE A 61 5.05 27.16 -7.22
N THR A 62 6.12 27.09 -6.44
CA THR A 62 7.33 27.91 -6.65
C THR A 62 8.50 27.10 -7.22
N LYS A 63 8.54 25.79 -6.94
CA LYS A 63 9.62 24.90 -7.35
C LYS A 63 9.14 23.45 -7.44
N ILE A 64 9.66 22.71 -8.41
CA ILE A 64 9.46 21.25 -8.51
C ILE A 64 10.82 20.58 -8.68
N THR A 65 11.11 19.55 -7.88
CA THR A 65 12.37 18.78 -7.99
C THR A 65 12.12 17.29 -8.09
N PHE A 66 12.93 16.62 -8.91
CA PHE A 66 12.90 15.16 -9.10
C PHE A 66 14.24 14.54 -8.68
N THR A 67 14.22 13.34 -8.09
CA THR A 67 15.45 12.52 -7.97
C THR A 67 15.77 11.81 -9.29
N LYS A 68 17.05 11.49 -9.51
CA LYS A 68 17.52 10.68 -10.66
C LYS A 68 17.80 9.23 -10.22
N ASN A 69 16.75 8.45 -9.99
CA ASN A 69 16.82 7.07 -9.48
C ASN A 69 15.60 6.25 -9.94
N LYS A 70 15.51 4.98 -9.52
CA LYS A 70 14.33 4.11 -9.77
C LYS A 70 13.13 4.49 -8.89
N LYS A 71 13.36 4.71 -7.58
CA LYS A 71 12.37 5.22 -6.61
C LYS A 71 12.24 6.74 -6.73
N THR A 72 11.59 7.23 -7.79
CA THR A 72 11.53 8.68 -8.06
C THR A 72 10.74 9.42 -6.98
N LEU A 73 11.43 10.28 -6.23
CA LEU A 73 10.83 11.30 -5.38
C LEU A 73 10.57 12.58 -6.17
N ILE A 74 9.43 13.20 -5.91
CA ILE A 74 8.96 14.44 -6.51
C ILE A 74 8.58 15.37 -5.37
N ASN A 75 9.33 16.46 -5.20
CA ASN A 75 8.98 17.50 -4.24
C ASN A 75 8.38 18.69 -4.98
N ILE A 76 7.17 19.08 -4.60
CA ILE A 76 6.45 20.26 -5.11
C ILE A 76 6.41 21.29 -3.99
N THR A 77 7.19 22.36 -4.10
CA THR A 77 7.26 23.45 -3.12
C THR A 77 6.22 24.51 -3.42
N THR A 78 5.50 24.96 -2.40
CA THR A 78 4.40 25.93 -2.47
C THR A 78 4.63 27.12 -1.54
N ASP A 79 3.66 28.03 -1.47
CA ASP A 79 3.54 29.08 -0.45
C ASP A 79 3.36 28.56 0.99
N LYS A 80 2.87 27.32 1.17
CA LYS A 80 2.47 26.75 2.47
C LYS A 80 3.30 25.54 2.93
N GLY A 81 4.18 25.00 2.09
CA GLY A 81 4.97 23.82 2.44
C GLY A 81 5.50 23.06 1.23
N ILE A 82 5.92 21.81 1.46
CA ILE A 82 6.45 20.92 0.43
C ILE A 82 5.57 19.67 0.38
N ILE A 83 4.92 19.45 -0.75
CA ILE A 83 4.27 18.17 -1.07
C ILE A 83 5.38 17.22 -1.50
N LYS A 84 5.51 16.09 -0.82
CA LYS A 84 6.44 15.01 -1.18
C LYS A 84 5.63 13.89 -1.81
N LEU A 85 5.99 13.46 -3.01
CA LEU A 85 5.40 12.32 -3.72
C LEU A 85 6.49 11.30 -4.10
N LYS A 86 6.16 10.02 -4.18
CA LYS A 86 7.08 8.94 -4.56
C LYS A 86 6.43 7.96 -5.50
N LYS A 87 7.18 7.56 -6.51
CA LYS A 87 6.83 6.42 -7.37
C LYS A 87 7.18 5.11 -6.66
N GLU A 88 6.17 4.30 -6.35
CA GLU A 88 6.32 2.87 -6.03
C GLU A 88 5.93 1.98 -7.21
N LYS A 89 4.66 2.04 -7.67
CA LYS A 89 4.16 1.24 -8.80
C LYS A 89 4.98 1.43 -10.06
N GLN A 90 5.33 0.34 -10.75
CA GLN A 90 6.20 0.38 -11.93
C GLN A 90 5.53 1.10 -13.12
N GLU A 91 4.22 0.96 -13.27
CA GLU A 91 3.40 1.51 -14.34
C GLU A 91 3.24 3.04 -14.30
N THR A 92 3.40 3.71 -13.15
CA THR A 92 3.20 5.17 -13.06
C THR A 92 4.16 5.93 -13.99
N ASP A 93 3.64 6.58 -15.03
CA ASP A 93 4.44 7.36 -15.98
C ASP A 93 4.81 8.74 -15.43
N VAL A 94 5.93 8.77 -14.71
CA VAL A 94 6.55 10.01 -14.21
C VAL A 94 7.04 10.93 -15.33
N SER A 95 7.30 10.41 -16.54
CA SER A 95 7.70 11.23 -17.69
C SER A 95 6.52 12.02 -18.22
N GLU A 96 5.35 11.39 -18.34
CA GLU A 96 4.10 12.06 -18.70
C GLU A 96 3.69 13.08 -17.63
N PHE A 97 3.65 12.68 -16.36
CA PHE A 97 3.36 13.58 -15.22
C PHE A 97 4.25 14.83 -15.25
N LYS A 98 5.56 14.65 -15.42
CA LYS A 98 6.53 15.74 -15.53
C LYS A 98 6.30 16.62 -16.76
N ASN A 99 5.93 16.05 -17.90
CA ASN A 99 5.64 16.83 -19.11
C ASN A 99 4.36 17.67 -18.95
N LEU A 100 3.34 17.13 -18.28
CA LEU A 100 2.13 17.87 -17.91
C LEU A 100 2.45 19.03 -16.95
N LEU A 101 3.22 18.78 -15.89
CA LEU A 101 3.66 19.83 -14.96
C LEU A 101 4.48 20.94 -15.65
N ARG A 102 5.30 20.62 -16.66
CA ARG A 102 6.02 21.63 -17.46
C ARG A 102 5.10 22.59 -18.22
N ASN A 103 3.94 22.10 -18.65
CA ASN A 103 3.01 22.85 -19.47
C ASN A 103 1.98 23.62 -18.63
N MET A 104 1.63 23.08 -17.45
CA MET A 104 0.63 23.67 -16.56
C MET A 104 1.20 24.75 -15.63
N VAL A 105 2.46 24.59 -15.21
CA VAL A 105 3.04 25.46 -14.17
C VAL A 105 4.04 26.45 -14.76
N ASN A 106 3.53 27.65 -15.03
CA ASN A 106 4.28 28.74 -15.68
C ASN A 106 5.54 29.14 -14.90
N ASN A 107 6.61 29.46 -15.62
CA ASN A 107 7.88 29.99 -15.10
C ASN A 107 8.64 29.11 -14.08
N ILE A 108 8.30 27.81 -13.93
CA ILE A 108 9.00 26.94 -12.97
C ILE A 108 10.31 26.37 -13.51
N LYS A 109 11.36 26.51 -12.70
CA LYS A 109 12.62 25.78 -12.84
C LYS A 109 12.49 24.37 -12.26
N ILE A 110 12.24 23.38 -13.11
CA ILE A 110 12.32 21.96 -12.72
C ILE A 110 13.78 21.57 -12.54
N GLU A 111 14.16 21.20 -11.32
CA GLU A 111 15.53 20.79 -10.97
C GLU A 111 15.64 19.29 -10.67
N TYR A 112 16.88 18.80 -10.71
CA TYR A 112 17.22 17.45 -10.30
C TYR A 112 18.14 17.49 -9.09
N MET A 113 17.76 16.80 -8.02
CA MET A 113 18.59 16.67 -6.81
C MET A 113 19.31 15.32 -6.76
N LYS A 114 20.48 15.30 -6.13
CA LYS A 114 21.12 14.05 -5.69
C LYS A 114 20.34 13.47 -4.51
N LEU A 115 20.49 12.17 -4.32
CA LEU A 115 19.91 11.46 -3.18
C LEU A 115 20.50 12.00 -1.87
N ASP A 116 19.65 12.24 -0.88
CA ASP A 116 20.03 12.35 0.52
C ASP A 116 19.40 11.15 1.22
N SER A 117 20.24 10.23 1.74
CA SER A 117 19.80 8.95 2.30
C SER A 117 18.83 9.15 3.47
N ASN A 118 19.15 10.09 4.36
CA ASN A 118 18.40 10.32 5.59
C ASN A 118 16.94 10.71 5.32
N ASN A 119 16.71 11.44 4.21
CA ASN A 119 15.38 11.85 3.78
C ASN A 119 14.56 10.70 3.16
N ILE A 120 15.20 9.61 2.74
CA ILE A 120 14.52 8.40 2.25
C ILE A 120 14.23 7.45 3.41
N ASP A 121 15.17 7.27 4.33
CA ASP A 121 14.99 6.36 5.46
C ASP A 121 13.80 6.81 6.34
N LEU A 122 13.71 8.11 6.66
CA LEU A 122 12.54 8.70 7.34
C LEU A 122 11.22 8.53 6.57
N LEU A 123 11.28 8.47 5.23
CA LEU A 123 10.11 8.33 4.37
C LEU A 123 9.63 6.87 4.32
N ASP A 124 10.56 5.94 4.15
CA ASP A 124 10.31 4.50 4.15
C ASP A 124 9.79 4.06 5.54
N MET A 125 10.27 4.69 6.64
CA MET A 125 9.69 4.51 7.99
C MET A 125 8.23 5.00 8.09
N LYS A 126 7.91 6.23 7.65
CA LYS A 126 6.51 6.74 7.65
C LYS A 126 5.56 5.87 6.80
N ILE A 127 6.06 5.27 5.71
CA ILE A 127 5.29 4.30 4.90
C ILE A 127 5.01 3.03 5.71
N GLN A 128 6.03 2.48 6.36
CA GLN A 128 5.90 1.26 7.17
C GLN A 128 4.92 1.48 8.32
N GLU A 129 5.03 2.59 9.06
CA GLU A 129 4.09 2.98 10.11
C GLU A 129 2.66 3.07 9.59
N LYS A 130 2.42 3.70 8.43
CA LYS A 130 1.06 3.74 7.85
C LYS A 130 0.58 2.37 7.34
N ASN A 131 1.44 1.54 6.79
CA ASN A 131 1.07 0.17 6.38
C ASN A 131 0.63 -0.65 7.60
N ILE A 132 1.34 -0.54 8.72
CA ILE A 132 0.98 -1.17 10.00
C ILE A 132 -0.37 -0.64 10.48
N LEU A 133 -0.57 0.68 10.56
CA LEU A 133 -1.83 1.27 11.02
C LEU A 133 -3.03 0.94 10.10
N ASN A 134 -2.82 0.89 8.79
CA ASN A 134 -3.84 0.45 7.84
C ASN A 134 -4.22 -1.03 8.06
N ARG A 135 -3.23 -1.89 8.34
CA ARG A 135 -3.40 -3.32 8.62
C ARG A 135 -4.12 -3.55 9.94
N GLU A 136 -3.67 -2.91 11.01
CA GLU A 136 -4.33 -2.86 12.33
C GLU A 136 -5.81 -2.57 12.16
N LYS A 137 -6.13 -1.48 11.46
CA LYS A 137 -7.52 -1.11 11.22
C LYS A 137 -8.31 -2.16 10.42
N ARG A 138 -7.75 -2.77 9.37
CA ARG A 138 -8.46 -3.82 8.62
C ARG A 138 -8.75 -5.05 9.48
N VAL A 139 -7.82 -5.42 10.36
CA VAL A 139 -7.97 -6.53 11.29
C VAL A 139 -9.01 -6.20 12.37
N GLU A 140 -8.99 -4.98 12.93
CA GLU A 140 -10.03 -4.49 13.84
C GLU A 140 -11.41 -4.46 13.18
N ASP A 141 -11.54 -3.85 11.99
CA ASP A 141 -12.78 -3.81 11.20
C ASP A 141 -13.27 -5.24 10.90
N PHE A 142 -12.38 -6.19 10.60
CA PHE A 142 -12.74 -7.61 10.41
C PHE A 142 -13.32 -8.23 11.68
N ILE A 143 -12.65 -8.08 12.84
CA ILE A 143 -13.08 -8.66 14.12
C ILE A 143 -14.39 -8.01 14.62
N GLU A 144 -14.51 -6.68 14.51
CA GLU A 144 -15.70 -5.94 14.94
C GLU A 144 -16.98 -6.37 14.22
N ASN A 145 -16.88 -6.85 12.97
CA ASN A 145 -18.02 -7.38 12.24
C ASN A 145 -18.62 -8.65 12.89
N TYR A 146 -17.87 -9.34 13.75
CA TYR A 146 -18.28 -10.65 14.31
C TYR A 146 -18.60 -10.64 15.82
N LYS A 147 -18.50 -9.49 16.51
CA LYS A 147 -18.92 -9.18 17.91
C LYS A 147 -19.20 -10.34 18.87
N TYR A 148 -18.43 -10.37 19.98
CA TYR A 148 -18.62 -11.29 21.13
C TYR A 148 -18.31 -12.77 20.85
N LYS A 149 -17.42 -13.05 19.88
CA LYS A 149 -16.88 -14.38 19.61
C LYS A 149 -15.61 -14.67 20.41
N SER A 150 -15.33 -15.95 20.68
CA SER A 150 -14.02 -16.39 21.16
C SER A 150 -12.97 -16.41 20.04
N ASP A 151 -11.68 -16.49 20.39
CA ASP A 151 -10.59 -16.57 19.41
C ASP A 151 -10.72 -17.79 18.49
N GLU A 152 -11.22 -18.92 19.01
CA GLU A 152 -11.54 -20.14 18.25
C GLU A 152 -12.62 -19.88 17.17
N GLU A 153 -13.65 -19.11 17.52
CA GLU A 153 -14.71 -18.73 16.57
C GLU A 153 -14.25 -17.64 15.57
N ILE A 154 -13.22 -16.86 15.92
CA ILE A 154 -12.57 -15.89 15.03
C ILE A 154 -11.58 -16.59 14.07
N ASP A 155 -10.85 -17.61 14.53
CA ASP A 155 -10.03 -18.49 13.68
C ASP A 155 -10.88 -19.11 12.56
N GLU A 156 -12.07 -19.63 12.89
CA GLU A 156 -13.01 -20.16 11.88
C GLU A 156 -13.55 -19.06 10.95
N CYS A 157 -13.77 -17.83 11.43
CA CYS A 157 -14.10 -16.70 10.55
C CYS A 157 -12.98 -16.41 9.55
N TRP A 158 -11.72 -16.33 10.00
CA TRP A 158 -10.56 -16.15 9.13
C TRP A 158 -10.41 -17.31 8.14
N CYS A 159 -10.54 -18.55 8.61
CA CYS A 159 -10.46 -19.76 7.79
C CYS A 159 -11.45 -19.75 6.63
N ASN A 160 -12.70 -19.38 6.90
CA ASN A 160 -13.74 -19.26 5.88
C ASN A 160 -13.49 -18.05 4.95
N HIS A 161 -13.13 -16.89 5.50
CA HIS A 161 -12.81 -15.70 4.71
C HIS A 161 -11.65 -15.94 3.73
N LEU A 162 -10.55 -16.54 4.19
CA LEU A 162 -9.40 -16.86 3.34
C LEU A 162 -9.73 -17.96 2.31
N LYS A 163 -10.55 -18.96 2.65
CA LYS A 163 -11.03 -19.97 1.69
C LYS A 163 -11.84 -19.36 0.53
N GLU A 164 -12.59 -18.30 0.79
CA GLU A 164 -13.40 -17.62 -0.22
C GLU A 164 -12.61 -16.63 -1.09
N ASN A 165 -11.59 -15.97 -0.54
CA ASN A 165 -10.93 -14.84 -1.19
C ASN A 165 -9.55 -15.15 -1.78
N LEU A 166 -8.79 -16.12 -1.22
CA LEU A 166 -7.45 -16.45 -1.72
C LEU A 166 -7.50 -17.12 -3.10
N GLN A 167 -6.69 -16.60 -4.03
CA GLN A 167 -6.53 -17.16 -5.37
C GLN A 167 -5.50 -18.28 -5.36
N PHE A 168 -5.96 -19.53 -5.28
CA PHE A 168 -5.08 -20.71 -5.36
C PHE A 168 -4.81 -21.13 -6.81
N PRO A 169 -3.61 -21.66 -7.12
CA PRO A 169 -2.48 -21.88 -6.22
C PRO A 169 -1.45 -20.73 -6.29
N PHE A 170 -0.83 -20.40 -5.15
CA PHE A 170 0.20 -19.37 -5.03
C PHE A 170 1.49 -19.92 -4.40
N GLU A 171 2.56 -19.12 -4.36
CA GLU A 171 3.87 -19.52 -3.83
C GLU A 171 4.23 -18.71 -2.57
N ALA A 172 4.75 -19.41 -1.56
CA ALA A 172 5.16 -18.85 -0.29
C ALA A 172 6.51 -19.44 0.14
N GLU A 173 7.31 -18.66 0.87
CA GLU A 173 8.59 -19.02 1.47
C GLU A 173 8.35 -19.42 2.93
N ILE A 174 9.00 -20.50 3.38
CA ILE A 174 8.99 -20.90 4.79
C ILE A 174 9.88 -19.93 5.58
N ILE A 175 9.29 -19.15 6.49
CA ILE A 175 10.02 -18.18 7.31
C ILE A 175 10.40 -18.70 8.70
N GLU A 176 9.69 -19.73 9.20
CA GLU A 176 9.96 -20.37 10.49
C GLU A 176 9.94 -21.91 10.41
N ASP A 177 10.71 -22.56 11.28
CA ASP A 177 10.87 -24.02 11.27
C ASP A 177 9.55 -24.73 11.57
N SER A 178 9.16 -25.58 10.64
CA SER A 178 7.89 -26.30 10.60
C SER A 178 8.07 -27.76 10.14
N GLY A 179 9.30 -28.28 10.23
CA GLY A 179 9.58 -29.73 10.14
C GLY A 179 10.50 -30.15 8.99
N PRO A 180 10.01 -30.92 7.98
CA PRO A 180 10.88 -31.66 7.06
C PRO A 180 11.38 -30.85 5.84
N LEU A 181 11.17 -29.52 5.84
CA LEU A 181 11.62 -28.57 4.82
C LEU A 181 12.38 -27.45 5.53
N ASP A 182 13.36 -26.86 4.85
CA ASP A 182 14.25 -25.88 5.43
C ASP A 182 13.65 -24.46 5.35
N ILE A 183 13.99 -23.59 6.31
CA ILE A 183 13.68 -22.15 6.22
C ILE A 183 14.29 -21.57 4.93
N GLY A 184 13.53 -20.75 4.21
CA GLY A 184 13.86 -20.25 2.88
C GLY A 184 13.38 -21.15 1.72
N ASP A 185 12.77 -22.31 2.00
CA ASP A 185 12.16 -23.12 0.96
C ASP A 185 10.88 -22.48 0.41
N ILE A 186 10.83 -22.33 -0.92
CA ILE A 186 9.60 -21.93 -1.62
C ILE A 186 8.72 -23.17 -1.85
N ILE A 187 7.46 -23.07 -1.40
CA ILE A 187 6.43 -24.10 -1.52
C ILE A 187 5.19 -23.54 -2.21
N LYS A 188 4.49 -24.40 -2.96
CA LYS A 188 3.26 -24.02 -3.67
C LYS A 188 2.03 -24.38 -2.84
N ILE A 189 1.29 -23.37 -2.38
CA ILE A 189 0.06 -23.52 -1.61
C ILE A 189 -1.09 -23.82 -2.58
N ILE A 190 -1.91 -24.83 -2.27
CA ILE A 190 -2.97 -25.32 -3.17
C ILE A 190 -4.38 -25.29 -2.57
N SER A 191 -4.52 -25.24 -1.24
CA SER A 191 -5.80 -25.08 -0.52
C SER A 191 -5.56 -24.82 0.97
N ILE A 192 -6.56 -24.33 1.70
CA ILE A 192 -6.60 -24.42 3.17
C ILE A 192 -7.20 -25.77 3.58
N GLU A 193 -6.64 -26.43 4.59
CA GLU A 193 -7.21 -27.65 5.16
C GLU A 193 -8.23 -27.33 6.26
N GLY A 194 -7.88 -26.50 7.25
CA GLY A 194 -8.77 -26.10 8.34
C GLY A 194 -8.06 -25.28 9.42
N VAL A 195 -8.75 -25.07 10.54
CA VAL A 195 -8.19 -24.55 11.79
C VAL A 195 -7.72 -25.74 12.65
N PHE A 196 -6.59 -25.56 13.34
CA PHE A 196 -6.02 -26.51 14.29
C PHE A 196 -5.55 -25.75 15.54
N ASP A 197 -5.92 -26.21 16.74
CA ASP A 197 -5.90 -25.43 17.99
C ASP A 197 -4.57 -24.70 18.30
N LEU A 198 -3.42 -25.31 17.98
CA LEU A 198 -2.09 -24.75 18.23
C LEU A 198 -1.45 -24.07 17.00
N ASP A 199 -1.87 -24.49 15.81
CA ASP A 199 -1.25 -24.13 14.53
C ASP A 199 -2.06 -23.06 13.76
N GLY A 200 -3.25 -22.70 14.25
CA GLY A 200 -4.17 -21.82 13.54
C GLY A 200 -4.62 -22.41 12.21
N ILE A 201 -4.62 -21.59 11.16
CA ILE A 201 -5.02 -22.01 9.82
C ILE A 201 -3.90 -22.81 9.18
N VAL A 202 -4.15 -24.09 8.93
CA VAL A 202 -3.21 -24.98 8.24
C VAL A 202 -3.56 -25.06 6.76
N VAL A 203 -2.54 -24.86 5.92
CA VAL A 203 -2.61 -24.92 4.46
C VAL A 203 -1.96 -26.17 3.88
N LYS A 204 -2.55 -26.66 2.80
CA LYS A 204 -1.99 -27.73 1.99
C LYS A 204 -1.00 -27.15 1.00
N ALA A 205 0.24 -27.63 1.08
CA ALA A 205 1.35 -27.19 0.24
C ALA A 205 1.92 -28.35 -0.59
N ARG A 206 2.69 -27.99 -1.63
CA ARG A 206 3.38 -28.94 -2.50
C ARG A 206 4.79 -28.44 -2.83
N LYS A 207 5.79 -29.31 -2.61
CA LYS A 207 7.16 -29.14 -3.11
C LYS A 207 7.50 -30.32 -4.03
N GLY A 208 7.63 -30.03 -5.34
CA GLY A 208 7.83 -31.04 -6.37
C GLY A 208 6.70 -32.08 -6.46
N ARG A 209 6.97 -33.32 -6.05
CA ARG A 209 5.98 -34.43 -6.03
C ARG A 209 5.38 -34.71 -4.66
N LYS A 210 5.91 -34.13 -3.58
CA LYS A 210 5.42 -34.35 -2.21
C LYS A 210 4.39 -33.28 -1.82
N GLN A 211 3.39 -33.69 -1.06
CA GLN A 211 2.44 -32.79 -0.39
C GLN A 211 2.79 -32.67 1.09
N TYR A 212 2.46 -31.54 1.66
CA TYR A 212 2.71 -31.18 3.06
C TYR A 212 1.52 -30.39 3.60
N ALA A 213 1.39 -30.33 4.92
CA ALA A 213 0.53 -29.41 5.63
C ALA A 213 1.44 -28.44 6.41
N PHE A 214 1.15 -27.14 6.37
CA PHE A 214 1.93 -26.11 7.05
C PHE A 214 0.99 -25.10 7.73
N PRO A 215 1.28 -24.64 8.95
CA PRO A 215 0.63 -23.47 9.54
C PRO A 215 0.86 -22.24 8.64
N LEU A 216 -0.18 -21.48 8.34
CA LEU A 216 -0.10 -20.32 7.44
C LEU A 216 0.73 -19.18 8.02
N CYS A 217 0.76 -19.07 9.35
CA CYS A 217 1.55 -18.09 10.10
C CYS A 217 3.08 -18.27 9.98
N LEU A 218 3.55 -19.43 9.52
CA LEU A 218 4.99 -19.72 9.35
C LEU A 218 5.46 -19.51 7.89
N LEU A 219 4.65 -18.85 7.07
CA LEU A 219 4.85 -18.63 5.63
C LEU A 219 4.74 -17.15 5.25
N GLU A 220 5.66 -16.65 4.43
CA GLU A 220 5.54 -15.34 3.76
C GLU A 220 5.29 -15.54 2.25
N LEU A 221 4.35 -14.80 1.65
CA LEU A 221 4.07 -14.92 0.21
C LEU A 221 5.17 -14.27 -0.63
N VAL A 222 5.62 -15.00 -1.67
CA VAL A 222 6.69 -14.54 -2.58
C VAL A 222 6.23 -13.32 -3.39
N GLU A 223 4.97 -13.27 -3.80
CA GLU A 223 4.39 -12.18 -4.58
C GLU A 223 3.73 -11.11 -3.67
N LYS A 224 4.55 -10.22 -3.11
CA LYS A 224 4.12 -9.17 -2.16
C LYS A 224 3.16 -8.11 -2.73
N ASN A 225 2.98 -8.08 -4.05
CA ASN A 225 2.04 -7.18 -4.74
C ASN A 225 0.68 -7.86 -5.05
N SER A 226 0.48 -9.11 -4.65
CA SER A 226 -0.76 -9.85 -4.90
C SER A 226 -1.83 -9.54 -3.85
N ASN A 227 -3.11 -9.62 -4.22
CA ASN A 227 -4.21 -9.53 -3.25
C ASN A 227 -4.11 -10.61 -2.16
N ASN A 228 -3.52 -11.76 -2.47
CA ASN A 228 -3.28 -12.81 -1.49
C ASN A 228 -2.29 -12.37 -0.40
N TYR A 229 -1.29 -11.53 -0.71
CA TYR A 229 -0.32 -11.04 0.27
C TYR A 229 -1.02 -10.25 1.37
N GLU A 230 -1.89 -9.29 1.02
CA GLU A 230 -2.63 -8.50 2.00
C GLU A 230 -3.52 -9.39 2.90
N LEU A 231 -4.26 -10.34 2.31
CA LEU A 231 -5.13 -11.25 3.05
C LEU A 231 -4.38 -12.17 4.04
N VAL A 232 -3.23 -12.71 3.62
CA VAL A 232 -2.42 -13.59 4.47
C VAL A 232 -1.68 -12.79 5.55
N GLU A 233 -1.15 -11.62 5.22
CA GLU A 233 -0.50 -10.74 6.17
C GLU A 233 -1.45 -10.22 7.26
N ASP A 234 -2.70 -9.91 6.92
CA ASP A 234 -3.70 -9.46 7.88
C ASP A 234 -4.07 -10.60 8.86
N TYR A 235 -4.23 -11.83 8.36
CA TYR A 235 -4.41 -13.01 9.23
C TYR A 235 -3.19 -13.27 10.12
N ASN A 236 -1.98 -13.28 9.55
CA ASN A 236 -0.75 -13.53 10.30
C ASN A 236 -0.54 -12.44 11.37
N TYR A 237 -0.87 -11.18 11.07
CA TYR A 237 -0.83 -10.10 12.04
C TYR A 237 -1.81 -10.34 13.19
N TRP A 238 -3.06 -10.73 12.92
CA TRP A 238 -4.02 -11.07 13.99
C TRP A 238 -3.52 -12.25 14.83
N PHE A 239 -3.13 -13.35 14.19
CA PHE A 239 -2.73 -14.59 14.86
C PHE A 239 -1.52 -14.40 15.80
N CYS A 240 -0.58 -13.53 15.43
CA CYS A 240 0.60 -13.22 16.25
C CYS A 240 0.34 -12.19 17.37
N ASN A 241 -0.83 -11.53 17.40
CA ASN A 241 -1.17 -10.47 18.38
C ASN A 241 -2.39 -10.80 19.27
N ARG A 242 -2.92 -12.03 19.20
CA ARG A 242 -4.01 -12.53 20.06
C ARG A 242 -3.51 -13.03 21.42
#